data_AF-A0A2E0H2M7-F1
#
_entry.id   AF-A0A2E0H2M7-F1
#
_cell.length_a   1.000
_cell.length_b   1.000
_cell.length_c   1.000
_cell.angle_alpha   90.00
_cell.angle_beta   90.00
_cell.angle_gamma   90.00
#
_symmetry.space_group_name_H-M   'P 1'
#
loop_
_entity.id
_entity.type
_entity.pdbx_description
1 polymer ?
#
loop_
_entity_poly.entity_id
_entity_poly.type
_entity_poly.pdbx_seq_one_letter_code
_entity_poly.pdbx_strand_id
1 'polypeptide(L)' 'MEQVLTPPPIIEQFKQNGVTHVIWLPDSETNFMYELMTREEGLKIVPVCREGESMATAAGVWVGGQNPVVLIQNTGMFEA' A
#
# COMPACT_ATOMS: atom_id res chain seq x y z
N MET A 1 12.80 -21.94 -3.33
CA MET A 1 12.49 -21.61 -1.92
C MET A 1 11.13 -20.91 -1.96
N GLU A 2 10.12 -21.48 -1.34
CA GLU A 2 8.75 -20.98 -1.39
C GLU A 2 8.71 -19.60 -0.71
N GLN A 3 8.33 -18.55 -1.43
CA GLN A 3 8.23 -17.21 -0.86
C GLN A 3 6.98 -17.17 0.04
N VAL A 4 7.20 -17.18 1.35
CA VAL A 4 6.13 -16.99 2.32
C VAL A 4 5.72 -15.52 2.28
N LEU A 5 4.48 -15.25 1.86
CA LEU A 5 3.89 -13.91 1.83
C LEU A 5 3.64 -13.44 3.26
N THR A 6 4.68 -12.86 3.86
CA THR A 6 4.67 -12.19 5.16
C THR A 6 5.00 -10.72 4.98
N PRO A 7 4.69 -9.85 5.95
CA PRO A 7 4.94 -8.42 5.84
C PRO A 7 6.40 -8.03 5.59
N PRO A 8 7.41 -8.59 6.28
CA PRO A 8 8.79 -8.11 6.10
C PRO A 8 9.33 -8.31 4.68
N PRO A 9 9.16 -9.48 4.02
CA PRO A 9 9.50 -9.64 2.61
C PRO A 9 8.76 -8.69 1.68
N ILE A 10 7.50 -8.37 1.94
CA ILE A 10 6.72 -7.42 1.13
C ILE A 10 7.30 -6.01 1.23
N ILE A 11 7.62 -5.55 2.44
CA ILE A 11 8.23 -4.23 2.67
C ILE A 11 9.61 -4.15 2.02
N GLU A 12 10.41 -5.22 2.09
CA GLU A 12 11.68 -5.28 1.40
C GLU A 12 11.51 -5.16 -0.12
N GLN A 13 10.48 -5.81 -0.69
CA GLN A 13 10.15 -5.63 -2.11
C GLN A 13 9.70 -4.20 -2.43
N PHE A 14 8.93 -3.55 -1.55
CA PHE A 14 8.58 -2.14 -1.73
C PHE A 14 9.82 -1.26 -1.85
N LYS A 15 10.81 -1.45 -0.97
CA LYS A 15 12.08 -0.71 -1.00
C LYS A 15 12.87 -0.98 -2.28
N GLN A 16 13.03 -2.24 -2.65
CA GLN A 16 13.78 -2.64 -3.85
C GLN A 16 13.16 -2.09 -5.14
N ASN A 17 11.84 -1.93 -5.18
CA ASN A 17 11.12 -1.36 -6.31
C ASN A 17 10.93 0.17 -6.21
N GLY A 18 11.53 0.82 -5.21
CA GLY A 18 11.46 2.27 -5.02
C GLY A 18 10.04 2.76 -4.75
N VAL A 19 9.20 1.96 -4.08
CA VAL A 19 7.86 2.37 -3.65
C VAL A 19 8.01 3.46 -2.59
N THR A 20 7.22 4.53 -2.76
CA THR A 20 7.27 5.72 -1.90
C THR A 20 5.98 5.92 -1.11
N HIS A 21 4.85 5.44 -1.64
CA HIS A 21 3.54 5.61 -1.02
C HIS A 21 2.75 4.31 -1.05
N VAL A 22 2.06 4.01 0.03
CA VAL A 22 1.10 2.92 0.12
C VAL A 22 -0.28 3.51 0.33
N ILE A 23 -1.14 3.36 -0.67
CA ILE A 23 -2.55 3.78 -0.58
C ILE A 23 -3.33 2.61 0.00
N TRP A 24 -3.98 2.81 1.15
CA TRP A 24 -4.55 1.71 1.93
C TRP A 24 -5.87 2.10 2.58
N LEU A 25 -6.85 1.20 2.52
CA LEU A 25 -8.05 1.26 3.36
C LEU A 25 -7.74 0.58 4.71
N PRO A 26 -7.74 1.30 5.84
CA PRO A 26 -7.40 0.69 7.12
C PRO A 26 -8.34 -0.46 7.50
N ASP A 27 -7.77 -1.58 7.96
CA ASP A 27 -8.49 -2.72 8.49
C ASP A 27 -7.80 -3.37 9.70
N SER A 28 -8.55 -4.19 10.42
CA SER A 28 -8.08 -4.91 11.60
C SER A 28 -7.24 -6.14 11.30
N GLU A 29 -7.47 -6.81 10.17
CA GLU A 29 -6.81 -8.09 9.83
C GLU A 29 -5.35 -7.88 9.42
N THR A 30 -5.04 -6.72 8.86
CA THR A 30 -3.74 -6.37 8.29
C THR A 30 -2.96 -5.37 9.15
N ASN A 31 -3.35 -5.21 10.41
CA ASN A 31 -2.74 -4.25 11.35
C ASN A 31 -1.22 -4.49 11.54
N PHE A 32 -0.77 -5.75 11.51
CA PHE A 32 0.66 -6.08 11.59
C PHE A 32 1.47 -5.49 10.42
N MET A 33 0.86 -5.36 9.24
CA MET A 33 1.52 -4.79 8.06
C MET A 33 1.56 -3.28 8.20
N TYR A 34 0.49 -2.67 8.69
CA TYR A 34 0.43 -1.24 8.99
C TYR A 34 1.51 -0.81 10.00
N GLU A 35 1.67 -1.53 11.10
CA GLU A 35 2.71 -1.23 12.10
C GLU A 35 4.13 -1.30 11.53
N LEU A 36 4.39 -2.23 10.61
CA LEU A 36 5.70 -2.37 10.00
C LEU A 36 5.93 -1.31 8.91
N MET A 37 4.92 -1.01 8.11
CA MET A 37 4.98 0.05 7.09
C MET A 37 5.17 1.44 7.72
N THR A 38 4.50 1.73 8.85
CA THR A 38 4.62 3.03 9.54
C THR A 38 6.00 3.28 10.15
N ARG A 39 6.79 2.22 10.37
CA ARG A 39 8.17 2.31 10.88
C ARG A 39 9.21 2.51 9.78
N GLU A 40 8.83 2.37 8.51
CA GLU A 40 9.75 2.52 7.39
C GLU A 40 9.78 3.99 6.93
N GLU A 41 10.86 4.71 7.22
CA GLU A 41 11.01 6.15 6.94
C GLU A 41 10.82 6.52 5.45
N GLY A 42 11.18 5.60 4.54
CA GLY A 42 11.03 5.80 3.09
C GLY A 42 9.61 5.59 2.55
N LEU A 43 8.68 5.11 3.39
CA LEU A 43 7.35 4.68 2.97
C LEU A 43 6.28 5.55 3.62
N LYS A 44 5.48 6.23 2.80
CA LYS A 44 4.36 7.06 3.29
C LYS A 44 3.05 6.31 3.14
N ILE A 45 2.33 6.10 4.23
CA ILE A 45 0.99 5.52 4.17
C ILE A 45 -0.03 6.63 3.93
N VAL A 46 -0.87 6.45 2.92
CA VAL A 46 -1.97 7.35 2.57
C VAL A 46 -3.29 6.60 2.82
N PRO A 47 -3.97 6.87 3.94
CA PRO A 47 -5.23 6.21 4.23
C PRO A 47 -6.34 6.73 3.29
N VAL A 48 -7.22 5.83 2.87
CA VAL A 48 -8.47 6.16 2.16
C VAL A 48 -9.69 5.73 2.99
N CYS A 49 -10.84 6.34 2.75
CA CYS A 49 -12.08 6.03 3.45
C CYS A 49 -12.86 4.91 2.75
N ARG A 50 -12.64 4.73 1.44
CA ARG A 50 -13.25 3.67 0.62
C ARG A 50 -12.22 3.07 -0.33
N GLU A 51 -12.36 1.77 -0.66
CA GLU A 51 -11.45 1.12 -1.61
C GLU A 51 -11.49 1.80 -2.99
N GLY A 52 -12.66 2.26 -3.46
CA GLY A 52 -12.78 2.97 -4.74
C GLY A 52 -11.98 4.28 -4.85
N GLU A 53 -11.63 4.91 -3.72
CA GLU A 53 -10.82 6.15 -3.71
C GLU A 53 -9.33 5.88 -3.98
N SER A 54 -8.90 4.64 -3.78
CA SER A 54 -7.49 4.26 -3.77
C SER A 54 -6.79 4.49 -5.12
N MET A 55 -7.46 4.16 -6.23
CA MET A 55 -6.89 4.26 -7.56
C MET A 55 -6.71 5.72 -8.01
N ALA A 56 -7.70 6.57 -7.77
CA ALA A 56 -7.60 8.01 -8.07
C ALA A 56 -6.53 8.69 -7.21
N THR A 57 -6.44 8.32 -5.93
CA THR A 57 -5.40 8.80 -5.01
C THR A 57 -4.01 8.37 -5.49
N ALA A 58 -3.83 7.09 -5.85
CA ALA A 58 -2.57 6.59 -6.42
C ALA A 58 -2.21 7.31 -7.72
N ALA A 59 -3.17 7.54 -8.61
CA ALA A 59 -2.96 8.27 -9.85
C ALA A 59 -2.44 9.70 -9.60
N GLY A 60 -3.00 10.42 -8.63
CA GLY A 60 -2.53 11.75 -8.24
C GLY A 60 -1.09 11.74 -7.71
N VAL A 61 -0.76 10.76 -6.86
CA VAL A 61 0.60 10.57 -6.34
C VAL A 61 1.58 10.25 -7.47
N TRP A 62 1.19 9.39 -8.41
CA TRP A 62 2.00 9.03 -9.56
C TRP A 62 2.25 10.19 -10.52
N VAL A 63 1.21 10.98 -10.83
CA VAL A 63 1.34 12.23 -11.60
C VAL A 63 2.27 13.23 -10.91
N GLY A 64 2.32 13.23 -9.58
CA GLY A 64 3.28 13.99 -8.78
C GLY A 64 4.74 13.51 -8.87
N GLY A 65 5.03 12.50 -9.68
CA GLY A 65 6.39 11.95 -9.88
C GLY A 65 6.82 10.93 -8.84
N GLN A 66 5.90 10.50 -7.97
CA GLN A 66 6.16 9.49 -6.95
C GLN A 66 5.79 8.09 -7.45
N ASN A 67 6.18 7.06 -6.71
CA ASN A 67 5.91 5.66 -7.04
C ASN A 67 4.96 5.03 -6.00
N PRO A 68 3.63 5.05 -6.22
CA PRO A 68 2.65 4.51 -5.28
C PRO A 68 2.34 3.02 -5.54
N VAL A 69 1.92 2.32 -4.49
CA VAL A 69 1.22 1.03 -4.58
C VAL A 69 -0.13 1.14 -3.89
N VAL A 70 -1.09 0.33 -4.34
CA VAL A 70 -2.41 0.23 -3.72
C VAL A 70 -2.55 -1.12 -3.03
N LEU A 71 -2.97 -1.11 -1.77
CA LEU A 71 -3.41 -2.30 -1.05
C LEU A 71 -4.94 -2.40 -1.12
N ILE A 72 -5.42 -3.42 -1.81
CA ILE A 72 -6.84 -3.74 -1.97
C ILE A 72 -7.14 -4.98 -1.14
N GLN A 73 -8.25 -4.99 -0.40
CA GLN A 73 -8.67 -6.15 0.39
C GLN A 73 -9.54 -7.08 -0.45
N ASN A 74 -10.66 -6.57 -0.99
CA ASN A 74 -11.68 -7.43 -1.57
C ASN A 74 -12.22 -6.90 -2.90
N THR A 75 -13.00 -5.82 -2.85
CA THR A 75 -13.81 -5.37 -4.00
C THR A 75 -13.22 -4.20 -4.75
N GLY A 76 -12.03 -3.70 -4.37
CA GLY A 76 -11.51 -2.44 -4.91
C GLY A 76 -11.40 -2.34 -6.44
N MET A 77 -11.41 -3.44 -7.19
CA MET A 77 -11.49 -3.42 -8.67
C MET A 77 -12.92 -3.41 -9.25
N PHE A 78 -13.95 -3.53 -8.40
CA PHE A 78 -15.38 -3.64 -8.74
C PHE A 78 -16.26 -2.59 -8.05
N GLU A 79 -15.72 -1.75 -7.14
CA GLU A 79 -16.45 -0.57 -6.66
C GLU A 79 -16.60 0.45 -7.81
N ALA A 80 -17.85 0.79 -8.13
CA ALA A 80 -18.23 1.84 -9.06
C ALA A 80 -18.65 3.11 -8.30
#